data_AF-A0A962G3A2-F1
#
_entry.id   AF-A0A962G3A2-F1
#
_cell.length_a   1.000
_cell.length_b   1.000
_cell.length_c   1.000
_cell.angle_alpha   90.00
_cell.angle_beta   90.00
_cell.angle_gamma   90.00
#
_symmetry.space_group_name_H-M   'P 1'
#
loop_
_entity.id
_entity.type
_entity.pdbx_description
1 polymer ?
#
loop_
_entity_poly.entity_id
_entity_poly.type
_entity_poly.pdbx_seq_one_letter_code
_entity_poly.pdbx_strand_id
1 'polypeptide(L)'
;DEAQNLGNTIGKVVRINADGSVPGDNPFVSRAGARPEIWSYGHRNQQGAALNPVSGQLWTSEHGPRGGDEVNIPQAGKNYGWPLATYGINYSGQAIPEAVGTTAPGTEPPIYWFERSPALSGMAFYTAQRFPAWRGSLFLGGLATRDLIRLQLDGDTVVAEERLLADRPTRLRDVRQGPDGYLYALSELDGTILRIGLRSEAR
;
A
#
# COMPACT_ATOMS: atom_id res chain seq x y z
N ASP A 1 1.86 0.17 -20.96
CA ASP A 1 2.53 -0.12 -19.66
C ASP A 1 3.21 -1.50 -19.71
N GLU A 2 4.17 -1.79 -18.82
CA GLU A 2 4.97 -3.04 -18.78
C GLU A 2 4.65 -3.95 -17.56
N ALA A 3 3.73 -3.55 -16.68
CA ALA A 3 3.40 -4.29 -15.45
C ALA A 3 2.92 -5.74 -15.68
N GLN A 4 2.37 -6.05 -16.86
CA GLN A 4 1.95 -7.41 -17.25
C GLN A 4 3.09 -8.26 -17.84
N ASN A 5 4.21 -7.64 -18.23
CA ASN A 5 5.34 -8.35 -18.81
C ASN A 5 6.19 -9.01 -17.71
N LEU A 6 6.24 -10.35 -17.70
CA LEU A 6 7.03 -11.12 -16.72
C LEU A 6 8.53 -11.15 -17.05
N GLY A 7 8.96 -10.68 -18.23
CA GLY A 7 10.36 -10.60 -18.62
C GLY A 7 11.14 -9.46 -17.95
N ASN A 8 10.47 -8.61 -17.17
CA ASN A 8 11.07 -7.50 -16.44
C ASN A 8 10.48 -7.36 -15.02
N THR A 9 11.05 -6.43 -14.24
CA THR A 9 10.65 -6.15 -12.85
C THR A 9 9.82 -4.88 -12.69
N ILE A 10 9.28 -4.30 -13.77
CA ILE A 10 8.44 -3.10 -13.72
C ILE A 10 7.04 -3.51 -13.22
N GLY A 11 6.51 -2.82 -12.22
CA GLY A 11 5.17 -3.12 -11.68
C GLY A 11 5.07 -4.49 -11.00
N LYS A 12 6.11 -4.88 -10.25
CA LYS A 12 6.24 -6.19 -9.59
C LYS A 12 6.54 -6.03 -8.10
N VAL A 13 6.02 -6.97 -7.31
CA VAL A 13 6.66 -7.32 -6.03
C VAL A 13 7.70 -8.39 -6.32
N VAL A 14 8.93 -8.20 -5.83
CA VAL A 14 10.00 -9.19 -5.92
C VAL A 14 10.24 -9.82 -4.55
N ARG A 15 10.59 -11.10 -4.54
CA ARG A 15 11.01 -11.84 -3.33
C ARG A 15 12.40 -12.43 -3.57
N ILE A 16 13.33 -12.03 -2.70
CA ILE A 16 14.71 -12.51 -2.69
C ILE A 16 15.07 -13.04 -1.30
N ASN A 17 16.06 -13.92 -1.22
CA ASN A 17 16.70 -14.30 0.04
C ASN A 17 17.50 -13.12 0.61
N ALA A 18 17.84 -13.18 1.89
CA ALA A 18 18.63 -12.14 2.56
C ALA A 18 20.03 -11.95 1.97
N ASP A 19 20.57 -12.98 1.31
CA ASP A 19 21.85 -12.94 0.59
C ASP A 19 21.72 -12.41 -0.85
N GLY A 20 20.50 -12.03 -1.27
CA GLY A 20 20.19 -11.56 -2.62
C GLY A 20 19.90 -12.66 -3.64
N SER A 21 20.03 -13.94 -3.28
CA SER A 21 19.72 -15.05 -4.18
C SER A 21 18.21 -15.21 -4.39
N VAL A 22 17.82 -15.91 -5.46
CA VAL A 22 16.42 -16.19 -5.76
C VAL A 22 15.93 -17.40 -4.97
N PRO A 23 14.85 -17.29 -4.18
CA PRO A 23 14.25 -18.44 -3.52
C PRO A 23 13.80 -19.49 -4.54
N GLY A 24 14.17 -20.76 -4.31
CA GLY A 24 13.82 -21.87 -5.22
C GLY A 24 12.32 -22.17 -5.30
N ASP A 25 11.53 -21.62 -4.37
CA ASP A 25 10.07 -21.73 -4.30
C ASP A 25 9.33 -20.50 -4.86
N ASN A 26 10.03 -19.56 -5.51
CA ASN A 26 9.37 -18.44 -6.17
C ASN A 26 8.46 -18.92 -7.33
N PRO A 27 7.33 -18.23 -7.59
CA PRO A 27 6.27 -18.74 -8.47
C PRO A 27 6.64 -18.84 -9.94
N PHE A 28 7.72 -18.15 -10.38
CA PHE A 28 8.11 -18.09 -11.79
C PHE A 28 9.50 -18.68 -12.07
N VAL A 29 10.13 -19.37 -11.12
CA VAL A 29 11.50 -19.91 -11.27
C VAL A 29 11.65 -20.87 -12.45
N SER A 30 10.60 -21.62 -12.78
CA SER A 30 10.59 -22.60 -13.87
C SER A 30 9.92 -22.09 -15.14
N ARG A 31 9.48 -20.82 -15.18
CA ARG A 31 8.78 -20.26 -16.33
C ARG A 31 9.77 -19.60 -17.29
N ALA A 32 9.98 -20.22 -18.44
CA ALA A 32 10.80 -19.64 -19.50
C ALA A 32 10.36 -18.21 -19.87
N GLY A 33 11.31 -17.30 -19.96
CA GLY A 33 11.08 -15.88 -20.28
C GLY A 33 10.55 -15.03 -19.13
N ALA A 34 10.29 -15.59 -17.94
CA ALA A 34 9.95 -14.83 -16.75
C ALA A 34 11.18 -14.55 -15.88
N ARG A 35 11.17 -13.42 -15.17
CA ARG A 35 12.14 -13.10 -14.12
C ARG A 35 11.84 -13.93 -12.88
N PRO A 36 12.77 -14.77 -12.40
CA PRO A 36 12.50 -15.72 -11.33
C PRO A 36 12.33 -15.04 -9.95
N GLU A 37 12.73 -13.78 -9.82
CA GLU A 37 12.59 -12.97 -8.61
C GLU A 37 11.15 -12.47 -8.37
N ILE A 38 10.28 -12.53 -9.39
CA ILE A 38 8.90 -12.01 -9.30
C ILE A 38 8.10 -12.86 -8.30
N TRP A 39 7.49 -12.18 -7.32
CA TRP A 39 6.50 -12.74 -6.41
C TRP A 39 5.07 -12.51 -6.90
N SER A 40 4.75 -11.28 -7.30
CA SER A 40 3.47 -10.92 -7.91
C SER A 40 3.64 -9.78 -8.91
N TYR A 41 2.66 -9.56 -9.78
CA TYR A 41 2.75 -8.64 -10.90
C TYR A 41 1.46 -7.87 -11.13
N GLY A 42 1.45 -6.93 -12.08
CA GLY A 42 0.29 -6.09 -12.35
C GLY A 42 0.09 -4.99 -11.32
N HIS A 43 1.18 -4.44 -10.77
CA HIS A 43 1.16 -3.28 -9.90
C HIS A 43 1.54 -2.02 -10.68
N ARG A 44 1.04 -0.85 -10.28
CA ARG A 44 1.36 0.43 -10.88
C ARG A 44 2.58 1.09 -10.23
N ASN A 45 2.41 1.58 -9.01
CA ASN A 45 3.43 2.36 -8.31
C ASN A 45 3.33 2.19 -6.80
N GLN A 46 3.94 1.13 -6.29
CA GLN A 46 3.94 0.77 -4.87
C GLN A 46 4.77 1.76 -4.05
N GLN A 47 4.24 2.16 -2.90
CA GLN A 47 4.85 3.16 -2.00
C GLN A 47 5.02 2.61 -0.59
N GLY A 48 3.92 2.14 0.02
CA GLY A 48 3.93 1.55 1.35
C GLY A 48 4.07 0.03 1.29
N ALA A 49 4.79 -0.53 2.25
CA ALA A 49 4.85 -1.96 2.50
C ALA A 49 5.03 -2.21 4.00
N ALA A 50 4.28 -3.15 4.55
CA ALA A 50 4.38 -3.56 5.95
C ALA A 50 3.94 -5.03 6.10
N LEU A 51 4.59 -5.74 7.02
CA LEU A 51 4.15 -7.07 7.41
C LEU A 51 2.99 -6.94 8.40
N ASN A 52 1.88 -7.61 8.11
CA ASN A 52 0.79 -7.75 9.07
C ASN A 52 1.33 -8.48 10.33
N PRO A 53 1.19 -7.90 11.52
CA PRO A 53 1.82 -8.42 12.73
C PRO A 53 1.17 -9.71 13.25
N VAL A 54 0.00 -10.07 12.75
CA VAL A 54 -0.73 -11.29 13.13
C VAL A 54 -0.47 -12.41 12.11
N SER A 55 -0.69 -12.14 10.82
CA SER A 55 -0.57 -13.17 9.77
C SER A 55 0.85 -13.30 9.19
N GLY A 56 1.71 -12.29 9.39
CA GLY A 56 3.03 -12.21 8.74
C GLY A 56 2.97 -11.92 7.24
N GLN A 57 1.78 -11.72 6.67
CA GLN A 57 1.63 -11.42 5.24
C GLN A 57 2.11 -10.01 4.92
N LEU A 58 2.74 -9.85 3.75
CA LEU A 58 3.05 -8.54 3.20
C LEU A 58 1.75 -7.87 2.75
N TRP A 59 1.53 -6.66 3.24
CA TRP A 59 0.55 -5.73 2.71
C TRP A 59 1.29 -4.58 2.02
N THR A 60 0.74 -4.08 0.93
CA THR A 60 1.31 -2.99 0.14
C THR A 60 0.26 -1.92 -0.13
N SER A 61 0.71 -0.69 -0.33
CA SER A 61 -0.11 0.38 -0.89
C SER A 61 0.51 0.93 -2.16
N GLU A 62 -0.31 1.39 -3.09
CA GLU A 62 0.15 1.94 -4.37
C GLU A 62 -0.67 3.12 -4.86
N HIS A 63 -0.05 3.94 -5.71
CA HIS A 63 -0.73 5.03 -6.41
C HIS A 63 -1.47 4.50 -7.63
N GLY A 64 -2.75 4.85 -7.73
CA GLY A 64 -3.51 4.83 -8.98
C GLY A 64 -3.16 6.03 -9.88
N PRO A 65 -3.77 6.13 -11.06
CA PRO A 65 -3.67 7.30 -11.93
C PRO A 65 -4.45 8.50 -11.34
N ARG A 66 -5.54 8.95 -11.96
CA ARG A 66 -6.47 9.91 -11.36
C ARG A 66 -7.53 9.13 -10.58
N GLY A 67 -7.31 8.95 -9.28
CA GLY A 67 -8.09 8.01 -8.47
C GLY A 67 -7.52 6.60 -8.52
N GLY A 68 -8.06 5.70 -7.70
CA GLY A 68 -7.70 4.28 -7.69
C GLY A 68 -6.38 3.98 -6.99
N ASP A 69 -6.01 4.75 -5.95
CA ASP A 69 -4.98 4.29 -5.01
C ASP A 69 -5.50 3.05 -4.28
N GLU A 70 -4.62 2.08 -4.03
CA GLU A 70 -5.02 0.76 -3.53
C GLU A 70 -4.22 0.32 -2.31
N VAL A 71 -4.83 -0.53 -1.49
CA VAL A 71 -4.17 -1.39 -0.51
C VAL A 71 -4.37 -2.85 -0.96
N ASN A 72 -3.26 -3.58 -1.04
CA ASN A 72 -3.17 -4.92 -1.60
C ASN A 72 -2.50 -5.88 -0.61
N ILE A 73 -2.83 -7.18 -0.70
CA ILE A 73 -2.10 -8.27 -0.01
C ILE A 73 -1.45 -9.17 -1.07
N PRO A 74 -0.22 -8.84 -1.55
CA PRO A 74 0.49 -9.58 -2.59
C PRO A 74 0.67 -11.09 -2.31
N GLN A 75 0.08 -11.93 -3.15
CA GLN A 75 0.19 -13.39 -3.10
C GLN A 75 1.07 -13.96 -4.23
N ALA A 76 1.65 -15.12 -3.98
CA ALA A 76 2.54 -15.80 -4.92
C ALA A 76 1.89 -16.03 -6.28
N GLY A 77 2.54 -15.54 -7.35
CA GLY A 77 2.15 -15.73 -8.74
C GLY A 77 0.93 -14.92 -9.18
N LYS A 78 0.34 -14.10 -8.31
CA LYS A 78 -0.91 -13.38 -8.58
C LYS A 78 -0.69 -12.09 -9.38
N ASN A 79 -1.73 -11.74 -10.13
CA ASN A 79 -1.82 -10.54 -10.96
C ASN A 79 -2.74 -9.52 -10.31
N TYR A 80 -2.26 -8.32 -10.01
CA TYR A 80 -3.04 -7.22 -9.42
C TYR A 80 -3.63 -6.28 -10.48
N GLY A 81 -3.47 -6.65 -11.75
CA GLY A 81 -4.32 -6.19 -12.83
C GLY A 81 -3.85 -4.94 -13.56
N TRP A 82 -3.03 -4.07 -12.99
CA TRP A 82 -2.56 -2.88 -13.72
C TRP A 82 -1.81 -3.25 -15.02
N PRO A 83 -2.08 -2.58 -16.16
CA PRO A 83 -3.10 -1.53 -16.38
C PRO A 83 -4.47 -2.06 -16.87
N LEU A 84 -4.65 -3.38 -16.99
CA LEU A 84 -5.87 -4.01 -17.50
C LEU A 84 -7.08 -3.79 -16.58
N ALA A 85 -6.85 -3.82 -15.26
CA ALA A 85 -7.82 -3.46 -14.24
C ALA A 85 -7.34 -2.22 -13.48
N THR A 86 -8.24 -1.26 -13.27
CA THR A 86 -7.96 -0.03 -12.50
C THR A 86 -9.25 0.59 -11.99
N TYR A 87 -9.24 1.10 -10.76
CA TYR A 87 -10.33 1.93 -10.22
C TYR A 87 -10.16 3.42 -10.57
N GLY A 88 -9.00 3.81 -11.09
CA GLY A 88 -8.71 5.17 -11.55
C GLY A 88 -8.89 5.35 -13.05
N ILE A 89 -8.91 6.62 -13.46
CA ILE A 89 -8.98 7.05 -14.86
C ILE A 89 -7.69 7.79 -15.26
N ASN A 90 -7.51 8.04 -16.56
CA ASN A 90 -6.45 8.91 -17.05
C ASN A 90 -6.63 10.33 -16.50
N TYR A 91 -5.53 11.06 -16.31
CA TYR A 91 -5.58 12.47 -15.90
C TYR A 91 -6.35 13.36 -16.89
N SER A 92 -6.45 12.96 -18.17
CA SER A 92 -7.33 13.60 -19.15
C SER A 92 -8.83 13.51 -18.82
N GLY A 93 -9.23 12.62 -17.90
CA GLY A 93 -10.62 12.30 -17.58
C GLY A 93 -11.20 11.13 -18.39
N GLN A 94 -10.42 10.54 -19.30
CA GLN A 94 -10.81 9.36 -20.08
C GLN A 94 -10.36 8.07 -19.39
N ALA A 95 -10.85 6.92 -19.84
CA ALA A 95 -10.33 5.63 -19.40
C ALA A 95 -8.82 5.49 -19.67
N ILE A 96 -8.13 4.67 -18.88
CA ILE A 96 -6.77 4.24 -19.20
C ILE A 96 -6.84 3.40 -20.48
N PRO A 97 -6.00 3.66 -21.52
CA PRO A 97 -6.15 3.04 -22.84
C PRO A 97 -6.13 1.50 -22.82
N GLU A 98 -5.32 0.90 -21.96
CA GLU A 98 -5.19 -0.54 -21.82
C GLU A 98 -6.24 -1.18 -20.88
N ALA A 99 -6.98 -0.37 -20.13
CA ALA A 99 -7.93 -0.87 -19.14
C ALA A 99 -9.18 -1.45 -19.81
N VAL A 100 -9.59 -2.63 -19.34
CA VAL A 100 -10.82 -3.30 -19.78
C VAL A 100 -11.94 -3.18 -18.75
N GLY A 101 -11.65 -2.70 -17.55
CA GLY A 101 -12.63 -2.42 -16.50
C GLY A 101 -11.99 -2.18 -15.14
N THR A 102 -12.81 -2.17 -14.08
CA THR A 102 -12.35 -2.23 -12.68
C THR A 102 -11.92 -3.64 -12.28
N THR A 103 -12.20 -4.64 -13.11
CA THR A 103 -11.75 -6.02 -12.98
C THR A 103 -11.34 -6.54 -14.36
N ALA A 104 -10.45 -7.53 -14.40
CA ALA A 104 -10.11 -8.26 -15.61
C ALA A 104 -9.98 -9.77 -15.31
N PRO A 105 -10.18 -10.66 -16.30
CA PRO A 105 -10.01 -12.09 -16.08
C PRO A 105 -8.61 -12.44 -15.54
N GLY A 106 -8.57 -13.17 -14.43
CA GLY A 106 -7.31 -13.61 -13.80
C GLY A 106 -6.59 -12.54 -12.97
N THR A 107 -7.24 -11.42 -12.66
CA THR A 107 -6.69 -10.40 -11.75
C THR A 107 -7.32 -10.48 -10.36
N GLU A 108 -6.54 -10.18 -9.33
CA GLU A 108 -6.99 -10.08 -7.95
C GLU A 108 -7.45 -8.64 -7.65
N PRO A 109 -8.56 -8.44 -6.92
CA PRO A 109 -8.97 -7.13 -6.47
C PRO A 109 -8.13 -6.64 -5.28
N PRO A 110 -8.05 -5.32 -5.05
CA PRO A 110 -7.51 -4.78 -3.82
C PRO A 110 -8.44 -5.05 -2.64
N ILE A 111 -7.88 -5.06 -1.43
CA ILE A 111 -8.70 -5.15 -0.21
C ILE A 111 -9.36 -3.81 0.12
N TYR A 112 -8.82 -2.72 -0.41
CA TYR A 112 -9.36 -1.37 -0.28
C TYR A 112 -8.83 -0.47 -1.38
N TRP A 113 -9.65 0.46 -1.87
CA TRP A 113 -9.25 1.44 -2.87
C TRP A 113 -9.90 2.80 -2.59
N PHE A 114 -9.24 3.86 -3.07
CA PHE A 114 -9.68 5.23 -2.89
C PHE A 114 -10.13 5.84 -4.21
N GLU A 115 -11.41 6.22 -4.31
CA GLU A 115 -11.95 6.90 -5.49
C GLU A 115 -11.21 8.21 -5.80
N ARG A 116 -10.90 8.98 -4.75
CA ARG A 116 -10.00 10.13 -4.85
C ARG A 116 -8.67 9.76 -4.21
N SER A 117 -7.65 9.60 -5.05
CA SER A 117 -6.29 9.22 -4.62
C SER A 117 -5.73 10.16 -3.56
N PRO A 118 -5.42 9.65 -2.34
CA PRO A 118 -4.65 10.39 -1.35
C PRO A 118 -3.19 10.59 -1.74
N ALA A 119 -2.73 9.91 -2.80
CA ALA A 119 -1.33 9.66 -3.10
C ALA A 119 -0.65 9.02 -1.88
N LEU A 120 -1.07 7.78 -1.59
CA LEU A 120 -0.62 6.98 -0.44
C LEU A 120 0.91 6.91 -0.32
N SER A 121 1.42 6.88 0.89
CA SER A 121 2.87 6.78 1.13
C SER A 121 3.19 5.67 2.13
N GLY A 122 4.19 5.86 2.99
CA GLY A 122 4.55 4.87 4.01
C GLY A 122 3.37 4.47 4.90
N MET A 123 3.43 3.22 5.36
CA MET A 123 2.35 2.59 6.10
C MET A 123 2.86 1.80 7.30
N ALA A 124 2.06 1.72 8.36
CA ALA A 124 2.39 0.97 9.55
C ALA A 124 1.15 0.39 10.24
N PHE A 125 1.23 -0.90 10.59
CA PHE A 125 0.29 -1.49 11.54
C PHE A 125 0.58 -0.98 12.95
N TYR A 126 -0.47 -0.75 13.72
CA TYR A 126 -0.36 -0.34 15.11
C TYR A 126 -0.67 -1.50 16.05
N THR A 127 0.29 -1.87 16.89
CA THR A 127 0.28 -3.01 17.82
C THR A 127 0.52 -2.63 19.27
N ALA A 128 0.95 -1.40 19.55
CA ALA A 128 1.34 -0.98 20.88
C ALA A 128 0.13 -0.87 21.83
N GLN A 129 0.36 -1.14 23.12
CA GLN A 129 -0.68 -1.04 24.15
C GLN A 129 -0.99 0.42 24.55
N ARG A 130 -0.10 1.37 24.24
CA ARG A 130 -0.21 2.77 24.67
C ARG A 130 -1.53 3.45 24.27
N PHE A 131 -2.01 3.14 23.07
CA PHE A 131 -3.25 3.68 22.52
C PHE A 131 -4.16 2.51 22.12
N PRO A 132 -4.90 1.91 23.08
CA PRO A 132 -5.72 0.72 22.80
C PRO A 132 -6.70 0.95 21.65
N ALA A 133 -7.24 2.16 21.52
CA ALA A 133 -8.15 2.53 20.45
C ALA A 133 -7.56 2.40 19.04
N TRP A 134 -6.23 2.42 18.87
CA TRP A 134 -5.56 2.27 17.56
C TRP A 134 -5.10 0.84 17.27
N ARG A 135 -5.16 -0.06 18.26
CA ARG A 135 -4.63 -1.42 18.13
C ARG A 135 -5.33 -2.18 17.01
N GLY A 136 -4.53 -2.81 16.14
CA GLY A 136 -5.01 -3.54 14.97
C GLY A 136 -5.31 -2.67 13.74
N SER A 137 -5.21 -1.34 13.85
CA SER A 137 -5.40 -0.45 12.70
C SER A 137 -4.15 -0.38 11.82
N LEU A 138 -4.36 -0.08 10.54
CA LEU A 138 -3.32 0.28 9.58
C LEU A 138 -3.30 1.81 9.40
N PHE A 139 -2.13 2.42 9.51
CA PHE A 139 -1.93 3.84 9.26
C PHE A 139 -1.19 4.06 7.95
N LEU A 140 -1.60 5.06 7.16
CA LEU A 140 -0.97 5.43 5.89
C LEU A 140 -0.81 6.95 5.79
N GLY A 141 0.28 7.43 5.22
CA GLY A 141 0.43 8.85 4.89
C GLY A 141 -0.30 9.23 3.59
N GLY A 142 -0.91 10.41 3.57
CA GLY A 142 -1.49 11.01 2.35
C GLY A 142 -0.62 12.17 1.84
N LEU A 143 -0.03 12.03 0.65
CA LEU A 143 0.78 13.09 0.05
C LEU A 143 -0.09 14.19 -0.59
N ALA A 144 -1.17 13.82 -1.27
CA ALA A 144 -2.07 14.77 -1.94
C ALA A 144 -3.11 15.35 -0.98
N THR A 145 -3.70 14.50 -0.14
CA THR A 145 -4.69 14.88 0.88
C THR A 145 -4.07 15.56 2.11
N ARG A 146 -2.77 15.40 2.31
CA ARG A 146 -1.99 16.05 3.39
C ARG A 146 -2.45 15.67 4.79
N ASP A 147 -2.84 14.42 4.98
CA ASP A 147 -3.39 13.87 6.21
C ASP A 147 -2.73 12.54 6.58
N LEU A 148 -2.99 12.10 7.81
CA LEU A 148 -2.72 10.73 8.24
C LEU A 148 -4.03 9.93 8.12
N ILE A 149 -3.98 8.82 7.38
CA ILE A 149 -5.12 7.94 7.18
C ILE A 149 -5.02 6.80 8.19
N ARG A 150 -6.14 6.46 8.82
CA ARG A 150 -6.27 5.26 9.63
C ARG A 150 -7.36 4.37 9.06
N LEU A 151 -7.02 3.13 8.76
CA LEU A 151 -7.94 2.07 8.39
C LEU A 151 -8.13 1.13 9.59
N GLN A 152 -9.37 0.95 10.02
CA GLN A 152 -9.75 -0.07 11.00
C GLN A 152 -10.00 -1.38 10.27
N LEU A 153 -9.50 -2.48 10.83
CA LEU A 153 -9.49 -3.78 10.18
C LEU A 153 -10.30 -4.81 10.97
N ASP A 154 -11.03 -5.66 10.27
CA ASP A 154 -11.56 -6.94 10.74
C ASP A 154 -10.96 -8.06 9.88
N GLY A 155 -9.95 -8.74 10.43
CA GLY A 155 -9.07 -9.61 9.63
C GLY A 155 -8.41 -8.84 8.49
N ASP A 156 -8.66 -9.29 7.26
CA ASP A 156 -8.15 -8.68 6.02
C ASP A 156 -9.12 -7.65 5.41
N THR A 157 -10.22 -7.33 6.10
CA THR A 157 -11.25 -6.40 5.61
C THR A 157 -11.12 -5.03 6.26
N VAL A 158 -11.18 -3.96 5.47
CA VAL A 158 -11.29 -2.59 5.98
C VAL A 158 -12.74 -2.29 6.35
N VAL A 159 -12.99 -1.98 7.62
CA VAL A 159 -14.35 -1.72 8.15
C VAL A 159 -14.63 -0.25 8.43
N ALA A 160 -13.58 0.57 8.58
CA ALA A 160 -13.72 2.01 8.72
C ALA A 160 -12.46 2.76 8.28
N GLU A 161 -12.65 4.00 7.83
CA GLU A 161 -11.60 4.94 7.47
C GLU A 161 -11.74 6.22 8.31
N GLU A 162 -10.62 6.71 8.83
CA GLU A 162 -10.53 7.96 9.59
C GLU A 162 -9.38 8.83 9.04
N ARG A 163 -9.63 10.14 8.92
CA ARG A 163 -8.61 11.14 8.55
C ARG A 163 -8.17 11.91 9.78
N LEU A 164 -6.88 11.87 10.07
CA LEU A 164 -6.24 12.48 11.22
C LEU A 164 -5.34 13.63 10.80
N LEU A 165 -5.01 14.51 11.75
CA LEU A 165 -4.17 15.70 11.56
C LEU A 165 -4.78 16.76 10.63
N ALA A 166 -6.10 16.84 10.54
CA ALA A 166 -6.79 17.88 9.77
C ALA A 166 -6.43 19.32 10.22
N ASP A 167 -6.04 19.49 11.49
CA ASP A 167 -5.56 20.75 12.08
C ASP A 167 -4.09 21.06 11.77
N ARG A 168 -3.34 20.10 11.20
CA ARG A 168 -1.95 20.25 10.79
C ARG A 168 -1.69 19.59 9.43
N PRO A 169 -2.31 20.09 8.35
CA PRO A 169 -2.19 19.46 7.03
C PRO A 169 -0.74 19.53 6.52
N THR A 170 -0.17 18.37 6.21
CA THR A 170 1.19 18.28 5.64
C THR A 170 1.35 17.03 4.79
N ARG A 171 2.29 17.04 3.83
CA ARG A 171 2.53 15.88 2.95
C ARG A 171 3.29 14.79 3.70
N LEU A 172 2.58 13.77 4.19
CA LEU A 172 3.21 12.68 4.93
C LEU A 172 3.84 11.67 3.97
N ARG A 173 5.15 11.45 4.11
CA ARG A 173 5.97 10.57 3.25
C ARG A 173 6.16 9.19 3.86
N ASP A 174 6.36 9.10 5.17
CA ASP A 174 6.49 7.82 5.86
C ASP A 174 5.74 7.87 7.20
N VAL A 175 5.30 6.71 7.66
CA VAL A 175 4.60 6.50 8.94
C VAL A 175 5.13 5.23 9.59
N ARG A 176 5.55 5.31 10.85
CA ARG A 176 6.09 4.17 11.61
C ARG A 176 5.56 4.16 13.04
N GLN A 177 5.33 2.98 13.60
CA GLN A 177 5.14 2.84 15.04
C GLN A 177 6.52 2.80 15.72
N GLY A 178 6.75 3.69 16.68
CA GLY A 178 7.93 3.67 17.54
C GLY A 178 7.84 2.60 18.64
N PRO A 179 8.97 2.19 19.22
CA PRO A 179 8.98 1.23 20.34
C PRO A 179 8.33 1.78 21.61
N ASP A 180 8.19 3.10 21.71
CA ASP A 180 7.47 3.78 22.78
C ASP A 180 5.94 3.70 22.63
N GLY A 181 5.43 3.28 21.47
CA GLY A 181 4.00 3.22 21.15
C GLY A 181 3.41 4.52 20.60
N TYR A 182 4.22 5.50 20.21
CA TYR A 182 3.74 6.60 19.38
C TYR A 182 3.82 6.25 17.89
N LEU A 183 3.05 6.94 17.06
CA LEU A 183 3.31 7.00 15.63
C LEU A 183 4.33 8.11 15.36
N TYR A 184 5.25 7.86 14.45
CA TYR A 184 6.19 8.82 13.91
C TYR A 184 5.90 8.98 12.43
N ALA A 185 5.76 10.22 11.95
CA ALA A 185 5.55 10.49 10.54
C ALA A 185 6.51 11.54 10.01
N LEU A 186 6.98 11.36 8.78
CA LEU A 186 7.90 12.29 8.11
C LEU A 186 7.14 13.18 7.14
N SER A 187 7.31 14.50 7.25
CA SER A 187 6.77 15.45 6.28
C SER A 187 7.76 15.73 5.15
N GLU A 188 7.27 15.68 3.91
CA GLU A 188 8.03 16.04 2.72
C GLU A 188 8.13 17.57 2.50
N LEU A 189 7.21 18.35 3.09
CA LEU A 189 7.18 19.80 2.84
C LEU A 189 8.30 20.55 3.57
N ASP A 190 8.51 20.22 4.84
CA ASP A 190 9.43 20.93 5.74
C ASP A 190 10.50 20.01 6.35
N GLY A 191 10.50 18.73 5.99
CA GLY A 191 11.47 17.75 6.50
C GLY A 191 11.28 17.38 7.97
N THR A 192 10.13 17.71 8.57
CA THR A 192 9.90 17.47 10.00
C THR A 192 9.51 16.03 10.31
N ILE A 193 9.88 15.57 11.51
CA ILE A 193 9.36 14.33 12.10
C ILE A 193 8.29 14.71 13.13
N LEU A 194 7.08 14.23 12.92
CA LEU A 194 5.97 14.37 13.84
C LEU A 194 5.93 13.16 14.76
N ARG A 195 5.84 13.39 16.08
CA ARG A 195 5.44 12.35 17.04
C ARG A 195 3.95 12.50 17.34
N ILE A 196 3.17 11.49 16.99
CA ILE A 196 1.70 11.52 16.92
C ILE A 196 1.15 10.52 17.93
N GLY A 197 0.20 10.98 18.74
CA GLY A 197 -0.50 10.17 19.74
C GLY A 197 -1.85 10.76 20.08
N LEU A 198 -2.67 10.00 20.79
CA LEU A 198 -3.94 10.49 21.32
C LEU A 198 -3.67 11.51 22.43
N ARG A 199 -4.41 12.62 22.43
CA ARG A 199 -4.43 13.51 23.59
C ARG A 199 -4.97 12.70 24.77
N SER A 200 -4.30 12.75 25.92
CA SER A 200 -4.93 12.32 27.15
C SER A 200 -6.17 13.18 27.33
N GLU A 201 -7.34 12.56 27.48
CA GLU A 201 -8.49 13.30 28.00
C GLU A 201 -8.03 13.96 29.29
N ALA A 202 -8.05 15.28 29.34
CA ALA A 202 -7.88 16.00 30.58
C ALA A 202 -8.98 15.49 31.51
N ARG A 203 -8.59 14.85 32.61
CA ARG A 203 -9.50 14.62 33.73
C ARG A 203 -9.90 15.95 34.34
#